data_AF-A0A0D3B2P0-F1
#
_entry.id   AF-A0A0D3B2P0-F1
#
_cell.length_a   1.000
_cell.length_b   1.000
_cell.length_c   1.000
_cell.angle_alpha   90.00
_cell.angle_beta   90.00
_cell.angle_gamma   90.00
#
_symmetry.space_group_name_H-M   'P 1'
#
loop_
_entity.id
_entity.type
_entity.pdbx_description
1 polymer ?
#
loop_
_entity_poly.entity_id
_entity_poly.type
_entity_poly.pdbx_seq_one_letter_code
_entity_poly.pdbx_strand_id
1 'polypeptide(L)' 'MSSSSSDEVDEALEEMVDQVVDNFIDSVLHAPPNKLTRRAYIERDREIGHNQLWNDYFTENPTYPPEMFRRRF' A
#
# COMPACT_ATOMS: atom_id res chain seq x y z
N MET A 1 -13.67 -1.91 58.60
CA MET A 1 -12.80 -2.85 57.85
C MET A 1 -13.63 -3.37 56.70
N SER A 2 -13.49 -2.78 55.52
CA SER A 2 -14.13 -3.22 54.27
C SER A 2 -13.12 -2.99 53.16
N SER A 3 -12.32 -4.02 52.88
CA SER A 3 -11.33 -4.01 51.78
C SER A 3 -11.36 -5.31 50.97
N SER A 4 -11.85 -6.42 51.54
CA SER A 4 -11.83 -7.74 50.89
C SER A 4 -12.68 -7.88 49.62
N SER A 5 -13.69 -7.02 49.41
CA SER A 5 -14.56 -7.08 48.22
C SER A 5 -13.97 -6.36 47.00
N SER A 6 -12.94 -5.52 47.20
CA SER A 6 -12.28 -4.81 46.10
C SER A 6 -11.18 -5.66 45.47
N ASP A 7 -10.48 -6.46 46.28
CA ASP A 7 -9.37 -7.27 45.80
C ASP A 7 -9.83 -8.37 44.82
N GLU A 8 -10.99 -8.98 45.05
CA GLU A 8 -11.57 -10.00 44.15
C GLU A 8 -12.00 -9.42 42.79
N VAL A 9 -12.46 -8.16 42.76
CA VAL A 9 -12.84 -7.50 41.49
C VAL A 9 -11.62 -7.03 40.71
N ASP A 10 -10.56 -6.64 41.41
CA ASP A 10 -9.29 -6.27 40.78
C ASP A 10 -8.61 -7.50 40.16
N GLU A 11 -8.61 -8.64 40.84
CA GLU A 11 -8.08 -9.91 40.30
C GLU A 11 -8.85 -10.40 39.06
N ALA A 12 -10.18 -10.30 39.07
CA ALA A 12 -11.02 -10.63 37.91
C ALA A 12 -10.79 -9.68 36.72
N LEU A 13 -10.46 -8.41 36.99
CA LEU A 13 -10.12 -7.43 35.97
C LEU A 13 -8.76 -7.78 35.34
N GLU A 14 -7.76 -8.11 36.15
CA GLU A 14 -6.43 -8.54 35.69
C GLU A 14 -6.52 -9.76 34.78
N GLU A 15 -7.27 -10.79 35.17
CA GLU A 15 -7.47 -12.00 34.35
C GLU A 15 -8.13 -11.68 33.00
N MET A 16 -9.13 -10.80 32.99
CA MET A 16 -9.79 -10.37 31.76
C MET A 16 -8.83 -9.61 30.84
N VAL A 17 -7.98 -8.74 31.40
CA VAL A 17 -6.99 -7.99 30.63
C VAL A 17 -5.96 -8.92 30.02
N ASP A 18 -5.42 -9.86 30.80
CA ASP A 18 -4.46 -10.85 30.31
C ASP A 18 -5.05 -11.66 29.16
N GLN A 19 -6.29 -12.13 29.31
CA GLN A 19 -6.98 -12.88 28.26
C GLN A 19 -7.19 -12.06 26.98
N VAL A 20 -7.49 -10.77 27.08
CA VAL A 20 -7.65 -9.87 25.93
C VAL A 20 -6.31 -9.62 25.24
N VAL A 21 -5.25 -9.41 26.01
CA VAL A 21 -3.89 -9.19 25.52
C VAL A 21 -3.37 -10.42 24.80
N ASP A 22 -3.53 -11.61 25.37
CA ASP A 22 -3.09 -12.87 24.77
C ASP A 22 -3.81 -13.14 23.45
N ASN A 23 -5.14 -12.98 23.42
CA ASN A 23 -5.93 -13.12 22.18
C ASN A 23 -5.50 -12.13 21.10
N PHE A 24 -5.14 -10.90 21.49
CA PHE A 24 -4.66 -9.90 20.56
C PHE A 24 -3.27 -10.27 20.01
N ILE A 25 -2.34 -10.69 20.86
CA ILE A 25 -1.01 -11.14 20.47
C ILE A 25 -1.12 -12.32 19.50
N ASP A 26 -1.95 -13.31 19.80
CA ASP A 26 -2.17 -14.45 18.92
C ASP A 26 -2.73 -14.02 17.56
N SER A 27 -3.68 -13.08 17.54
CA SER A 27 -4.26 -12.56 16.30
C SER A 27 -3.23 -11.85 15.41
N VAL A 28 -2.25 -11.16 16.02
CA VAL A 28 -1.22 -10.40 15.30
C VAL A 28 -0.07 -11.32 14.86
N LEU A 29 0.34 -12.26 15.70
CA LEU A 29 1.42 -13.21 15.39
C LEU A 29 0.99 -14.27 14.38
N HIS A 30 -0.26 -14.73 14.45
CA HIS A 30 -0.83 -15.70 13.51
C HIS A 30 -1.55 -15.05 12.34
N ALA A 31 -1.53 -13.71 12.24
CA ALA A 31 -2.00 -13.02 11.05
C ALA A 31 -1.21 -13.54 9.84
N PRO A 32 -1.88 -14.00 8.77
CA PRO A 32 -1.17 -14.46 7.59
C PRO A 32 -0.31 -13.30 7.06
N PRO A 33 0.96 -13.56 6.69
CA PRO A 33 1.81 -12.49 6.19
C PRO A 33 1.12 -11.81 5.02
N ASN A 34 1.03 -10.48 5.09
CA ASN A 34 0.63 -9.67 3.94
C ASN A 34 1.67 -9.92 2.84
N LYS A 35 1.36 -10.89 1.98
CA LYS A 35 2.18 -11.26 0.83
C LYS A 35 2.17 -10.07 -0.13
N LEU A 36 3.16 -9.20 0.01
CA LEU A 36 3.43 -8.12 -0.93
C LEU A 36 3.73 -8.77 -2.28
N THR A 37 2.74 -8.80 -3.16
CA THR A 37 2.92 -9.25 -4.54
C THR A 37 3.89 -8.28 -5.20
N ARG A 38 5.11 -8.74 -5.47
CA ARG A 38 6.04 -7.98 -6.31
C ARG A 38 5.37 -7.74 -7.66
N ARG A 39 5.38 -6.50 -8.13
CA ARG A 39 4.91 -6.18 -9.48
C ARG A 39 5.77 -6.95 -10.48
N ALA A 40 5.11 -7.65 -11.40
CA ALA A 40 5.81 -8.29 -12.51
C ALA A 40 6.52 -7.24 -13.36
N TYR A 41 7.75 -7.55 -13.77
CA TYR A 41 8.42 -6.77 -14.80
C TYR A 41 7.71 -6.98 -16.14
N ILE A 42 7.44 -5.88 -16.85
CA ILE A 42 6.86 -5.89 -18.19
C ILE A 42 7.87 -5.20 -19.09
N GLU A 43 8.38 -5.93 -20.06
CA GLU A 43 9.23 -5.41 -21.13
C GLU A 43 8.40 -4.46 -22.01
N ARG A 44 8.92 -3.26 -22.27
CA ARG A 44 8.16 -2.15 -22.87
C ARG A 44 8.75 -1.62 -24.17
N ASP A 45 9.59 -2.40 -24.86
CA ASP A 45 10.22 -2.03 -26.14
C ASP A 45 10.65 -0.56 -26.20
N ARG A 46 11.41 -0.14 -25.17
CA ARG A 46 11.63 1.28 -24.87
C ARG A 46 12.32 2.02 -26.01
N GLU A 47 13.22 1.34 -26.73
CA GLU A 47 13.92 1.88 -27.89
C GLU A 47 12.95 2.17 -29.05
N ILE A 48 12.02 1.24 -29.32
CA ILE A 48 11.00 1.42 -30.36
C ILE A 48 10.08 2.58 -29.97
N GLY A 49 9.63 2.62 -28.71
CA GLY A 49 8.82 3.73 -28.20
C GLY A 49 9.54 5.08 -28.31
N HIS A 50 10.85 5.12 -28.05
CA HIS A 50 11.65 6.34 -28.20
C HIS A 50 11.73 6.80 -29.66
N ASN A 51 12.02 5.89 -30.58
CA ASN A 51 12.10 6.20 -32.01
C ASN A 51 10.76 6.69 -32.56
N GLN A 52 9.65 6.07 -32.14
CA GLN A 52 8.31 6.51 -32.51
C GLN A 52 8.03 7.93 -31.99
N LEU A 53 8.33 8.19 -30.72
CA LEU A 53 8.16 9.52 -30.14
C LEU A 53 9.01 10.57 -30.87
N TRP A 54 10.25 10.25 -31.20
CA TRP A 54 11.10 11.14 -31.98
C TRP A 54 10.50 11.45 -33.36
N ASN A 55 10.08 10.40 -34.05
CA ASN A 55 9.51 10.51 -35.39
C ASN A 55 8.24 11.35 -35.41
N ASP A 56 7.38 11.18 -34.41
CA ASP A 56 6.08 11.84 -34.36
C ASP A 56 6.14 13.32 -33.99
N TYR A 57 7.16 13.75 -33.23
CA TYR A 57 7.20 15.07 -32.59
C TYR A 57 8.39 15.95 -32.98
N PHE A 58 9.55 15.38 -33.27
CA PHE A 58 10.81 16.14 -33.39
C PHE A 58 11.47 16.06 -34.78
N THR A 59 10.93 15.26 -35.69
CA THR A 59 11.40 15.24 -37.08
C THR A 59 11.02 16.51 -37.82
N GLU A 60 11.68 16.76 -38.95
CA GLU A 60 11.45 17.95 -39.79
C GLU A 60 9.99 18.05 -40.28
N ASN A 61 9.37 16.91 -40.55
CA ASN A 61 7.95 16.79 -40.91
C ASN A 61 7.25 15.91 -39.88
N PRO A 62 6.95 16.44 -38.68
CA PRO A 62 6.42 15.64 -37.58
C PRO A 62 4.97 15.20 -37.89
N THR A 63 4.62 13.99 -37.47
CA THR A 63 3.25 13.44 -37.60
C THR A 63 2.20 14.37 -36.98
N TYR A 64 2.56 15.02 -35.86
CA TYR A 64 1.69 15.97 -35.18
C TYR A 64 2.20 17.40 -35.36
N PRO A 65 1.49 18.25 -36.11
CA PRO A 65 1.88 19.64 -36.29
C PRO A 65 1.85 20.43 -34.96
N PRO A 66 2.67 21.47 -34.81
CA PRO A 66 2.71 22.32 -33.61
C PRO A 66 1.36 22.87 -33.14
N GLU A 67 0.43 23.07 -34.08
CA GLU A 67 -0.92 23.57 -33.82
C GLU A 67 -1.79 22.58 -33.01
N MET A 68 -1.53 21.28 -33.10
CA MET A 68 -2.21 20.24 -32.29
C MET A 68 -1.86 20.35 -30.80
N PHE A 69 -0.68 20.87 -30.49
CA PHE A 69 -0.21 21.08 -29.11
C PHE A 69 -0.63 22.43 -28.54
N ARG A 70 -1.24 23.30 -29.34
CA ARG A 70 -1.91 24.53 -28.86
C ARG A 70 -3.26 24.20 -28.25
N ARG A 71 -3.28 23.35 -27.22
CA ARG A 71 -4.46 23.22 -26.35
C ARG A 71 -4.42 24.31 -25.29
N ARG A 72 -5.21 25.36 -25.57
CA ARG A 72 -5.80 26.33 -24.65
C ARG A 72 -4.86 26.89 -23.57
N PHE A 73 -4.23 28.01 -23.91
CA PHE A 73 -4.37 29.19 -23.06
C PHE A 73 -5.43 30.09 -23.69
#